data_AF-A0A915MT37-F1
#
_entry.id   AF-A0A915MT37-F1
#
_cell.length_a   1.000
_cell.length_b   1.000
_cell.length_c   1.000
_cell.angle_alpha   90.00
_cell.angle_beta   90.00
_cell.angle_gamma   90.00
#
_symmetry.space_group_name_H-M   'P 1'
#
loop_
_entity.id
_entity.type
_entity.pdbx_description
1 polymer ?
#
loop_
_entity_poly.entity_id
_entity_poly.type
_entity_poly.pdbx_seq_one_letter_code
_entity_poly.pdbx_strand_id
1 'polypeptide(L)'
;MTSNYTRLVPGRARRVKIYRNGDAHHKGLNVVLNYKQGQDINTLLDSISERIGLVLGAKRLFTTDGTQITSAEELEHNGEYVASSGTFTPVAYGQPGVNRLGQSGGSLR
;
A
#
# COMPACT_ATOMS: atom_id res chain seq x y z
N MET A 1 12.99 -23.87 7.71
CA MET A 1 13.11 -22.51 7.14
C MET A 1 11.93 -21.70 7.64
N THR A 2 12.06 -21.03 8.78
CA THR A 2 10.95 -20.33 9.45
C THR A 2 10.77 -18.95 8.82
N SER A 3 9.78 -18.79 7.95
CA SER A 3 9.50 -17.50 7.33
C SER A 3 8.97 -16.50 8.36
N ASN A 4 9.69 -15.39 8.55
CA ASN A 4 9.41 -14.32 9.51
C ASN A 4 8.28 -13.39 9.03
N TYR A 5 7.15 -13.94 8.60
CA TYR A 5 5.95 -13.18 8.29
C TYR A 5 5.19 -12.90 9.59
N THR A 6 5.59 -11.86 10.30
CA THR A 6 4.83 -11.45 11.48
C THR A 6 3.52 -10.85 10.94
N ARG A 7 2.40 -11.58 10.98
CA ARG A 7 1.01 -11.15 10.67
C ARG A 7 0.42 -10.29 11.77
N LEU A 8 -0.51 -9.35 11.49
CA LEU A 8 -0.92 -8.29 12.44
C LEU A 8 -1.26 -8.87 13.81
N VAL A 9 -0.39 -8.63 14.80
CA VAL A 9 -0.58 -9.11 16.18
C VAL A 9 -1.36 -8.04 16.93
N PRO A 10 -2.49 -8.39 17.58
CA PRO A 10 -3.26 -7.44 18.36
C PRO A 10 -2.39 -6.80 19.46
N GLY A 11 -2.48 -5.47 19.59
CA GLY A 11 -1.68 -4.69 20.53
C GLY A 11 -0.31 -4.25 20.01
N ARG A 12 0.09 -4.65 18.79
CA ARG A 12 1.30 -4.12 18.13
C ARG A 12 0.95 -3.22 16.97
N ALA A 13 1.34 -1.95 17.09
CA ALA A 13 1.28 -0.99 16.00
C ALA A 13 2.20 -1.43 14.84
N ARG A 14 1.73 -1.29 13.60
CA ARG A 14 2.52 -1.57 12.41
C ARG A 14 2.54 -0.42 11.45
N ARG A 15 3.73 -0.19 10.93
CA ARG A 15 3.97 0.75 9.85
C ARG A 15 3.75 0.00 8.53
N VAL A 16 2.91 0.54 7.68
CA VAL A 16 2.64 0.06 6.32
C VAL A 16 2.72 1.24 5.37
N LYS A 17 3.03 0.98 4.09
CA LYS A 17 3.02 2.02 3.07
C LYS A 17 1.77 1.87 2.22
N ILE A 18 0.98 2.94 2.15
CA ILE A 18 -0.29 2.98 1.43
C ILE A 18 -0.18 3.89 0.20
N TYR A 19 -0.61 3.41 -0.96
CA TYR A 19 -0.70 4.16 -2.19
C TYR A 19 -2.16 4.50 -2.53
N ARG A 20 -2.37 5.60 -3.25
CA ARG A 20 -3.70 5.96 -3.75
C ARG A 20 -3.97 5.21 -5.05
N ASN A 21 -5.08 4.47 -5.08
CA ASN A 21 -5.43 3.70 -6.27
C ASN A 21 -5.57 4.59 -7.51
N GLY A 22 -4.88 4.24 -8.60
CA GLY A 22 -4.88 4.97 -9.87
C GLY A 22 -3.92 6.17 -9.92
N ASP A 23 -3.16 6.44 -8.86
CA ASP A 23 -2.23 7.57 -8.80
C ASP A 23 -0.77 7.10 -8.86
N ALA A 24 -0.19 7.12 -10.06
CA ALA A 24 1.20 6.73 -10.29
C ALA A 24 2.22 7.77 -9.76
N HIS A 25 1.79 9.02 -9.52
CA HIS A 25 2.65 10.09 -9.02
C HIS A 25 2.76 10.08 -7.49
N HIS A 26 1.84 9.38 -6.82
CA HIS A 26 1.81 9.25 -5.38
C HIS A 26 2.97 8.36 -4.89
N LYS A 27 3.88 8.95 -4.12
CA LYS A 27 5.07 8.27 -3.57
C LYS A 27 4.76 7.23 -2.48
N GLY A 28 3.49 7.09 -2.10
CA GLY A 28 3.04 6.27 -0.98
C GLY A 28 3.14 7.02 0.35
N LEU A 29 2.19 6.76 1.24
CA LEU A 29 2.13 7.34 2.57
C LEU A 29 2.41 6.25 3.61
N ASN A 30 3.33 6.52 4.52
CA ASN A 30 3.60 5.62 5.64
C ASN A 30 2.54 5.83 6.72
N VAL A 31 1.72 4.81 6.94
CA VAL A 31 0.63 4.81 7.92
C VAL A 31 0.96 3.84 9.04
N VAL A 32 0.72 4.27 10.29
CA VAL A 32 0.83 3.39 11.45
C VAL A 32 -0.56 2.89 11.82
N LEU A 33 -0.77 1.59 11.64
CA LEU A 33 -2.01 0.90 11.99
C LEU A 33 -1.86 0.25 13.36
N ASN A 34 -2.71 0.67 14.29
CA ASN A 34 -2.78 0.05 15.60
C ASN A 34 -3.97 -0.92 15.62
N TYR A 35 -3.70 -2.20 15.43
CA TYR A 35 -4.72 -3.25 15.47
C TYR A 35 -4.92 -3.75 16.89
N LYS A 36 -6.16 -3.78 17.36
CA LYS A 36 -6.56 -4.41 18.63
C LYS A 36 -7.30 -5.72 18.34
N GLN A 37 -7.26 -6.65 19.29
CA GLN A 37 -7.94 -7.94 19.14
C GLN A 37 -9.45 -7.70 18.99
N GLY A 38 -10.05 -8.23 17.92
CA GLY A 38 -11.48 -8.04 17.61
C GLY A 38 -11.83 -6.72 16.93
N GLN A 39 -10.84 -5.93 16.47
CA GLN A 39 -11.09 -4.71 15.72
C GLN A 39 -11.37 -5.03 14.23
N ASP A 40 -12.46 -4.54 13.68
CA ASP A 40 -12.77 -4.72 12.26
C ASP A 40 -11.78 -4.02 11.33
N ILE A 41 -11.54 -4.62 10.16
CA ILE A 41 -10.74 -4.01 9.10
C ILE A 41 -11.33 -2.65 8.67
N ASN A 42 -12.65 -2.45 8.78
CA ASN A 42 -13.30 -1.17 8.49
C ASN A 42 -12.70 -0.01 9.30
N THR A 43 -12.34 -0.25 10.57
CA THR A 43 -11.68 0.75 11.42
C THR A 43 -10.28 1.09 10.90
N LEU A 44 -9.56 0.09 10.38
CA LEU A 44 -8.25 0.32 9.76
C LEU A 44 -8.40 1.06 8.43
N LEU A 45 -9.39 0.72 7.62
CA LEU A 45 -9.70 1.41 6.37
C LEU A 45 -10.01 2.89 6.60
N ASP A 46 -10.78 3.20 7.64
CA ASP A 46 -11.08 4.57 8.06
C ASP A 46 -9.81 5.32 8.47
N SER A 47 -9.00 4.75 9.37
CA SER A 47 -7.69 5.33 9.73
C SER A 47 -6.77 5.51 8.53
N ILE A 48 -6.75 4.59 7.57
CA ILE A 48 -5.96 4.73 6.33
C ILE A 48 -6.51 5.86 5.48
N SER A 49 -7.83 5.92 5.32
CA SER A 49 -8.57 6.91 4.55
C SER A 49 -8.28 8.33 5.03
N GLU A 50 -8.37 8.56 6.35
CA GLU A 50 -8.06 9.85 6.97
C GLU A 50 -6.59 10.26 6.74
N ARG A 51 -5.66 9.29 6.80
CA ARG A 51 -4.23 9.56 6.64
C ARG A 51 -3.87 9.90 5.20
N ILE A 52 -4.37 9.11 4.24
CA ILE A 52 -4.05 9.28 2.82
C ILE A 52 -4.89 10.37 2.15
N GLY A 53 -5.98 10.82 2.79
CA GLY A 53 -6.81 11.91 2.31
C GLY A 53 -7.51 11.59 1.00
N LEU A 54 -8.05 10.38 0.86
CA LEU A 54 -8.87 10.02 -0.31
C LEU A 54 -10.18 10.81 -0.27
N VAL A 55 -10.50 11.55 -1.34
CA VAL A 55 -11.75 12.33 -1.45
C VAL A 55 -12.99 11.45 -1.28
N LEU A 56 -12.95 10.21 -1.76
CA LEU A 56 -14.03 9.23 -1.65
C LEU A 56 -13.83 8.24 -0.47
N GLY A 57 -12.70 8.36 0.22
CA GLY A 57 -12.24 7.45 1.25
C GLY A 57 -11.77 6.08 0.75
N ALA A 58 -10.99 5.39 1.59
CA ALA A 58 -10.58 4.02 1.33
C ALA A 58 -11.71 3.06 1.73
N LYS A 59 -12.34 2.38 0.77
CA LYS A 59 -13.35 1.35 1.02
C LYS A 59 -12.80 -0.06 0.96
N ARG A 60 -11.70 -0.22 0.23
CA ARG A 60 -11.01 -1.48 0.01
C ARG A 60 -9.52 -1.25 0.01
N LEU A 61 -8.81 -2.25 0.49
CA LEU A 61 -7.36 -2.27 0.47
C LEU A 61 -6.91 -3.41 -0.42
N PHE A 62 -5.96 -3.14 -1.28
CA PHE A 62 -5.35 -4.12 -2.18
C PHE A 62 -3.85 -4.16 -1.95
N THR A 63 -3.19 -5.25 -2.30
CA THR A 63 -1.73 -5.27 -2.46
C THR A 63 -1.35 -4.54 -3.74
N THR A 64 -0.05 -4.23 -3.90
CA THR A 64 0.48 -3.71 -5.17
C THR A 64 0.29 -4.66 -6.35
N ASP A 65 0.10 -5.96 -6.07
CA ASP A 65 -0.21 -7.03 -7.01
C ASP A 65 -1.71 -7.10 -7.39
N GLY A 66 -2.58 -6.39 -6.66
CA GLY A 66 -4.03 -6.38 -6.89
C GLY A 66 -4.81 -7.42 -6.08
N THR A 67 -4.17 -8.08 -5.10
CA THR A 67 -4.87 -8.98 -4.17
C THR A 67 -5.65 -8.16 -3.15
N GLN A 68 -6.95 -8.42 -3.01
CA GLN A 68 -7.77 -7.71 -2.02
C GLN A 68 -7.46 -8.19 -0.61
N ILE A 69 -7.17 -7.25 0.29
CA ILE A 69 -7.02 -7.52 1.72
C ILE A 69 -8.39 -7.43 2.37
N THR A 70 -8.80 -8.52 3.00
CA THR A 70 -10.10 -8.61 3.69
C THR A 70 -9.94 -8.59 5.20
N SER A 71 -8.76 -8.99 5.70
CA SER A 71 -8.47 -9.06 7.12
C SER A 71 -7.21 -8.29 7.46
N ALA A 72 -7.24 -7.62 8.62
CA ALA A 72 -6.07 -6.92 9.15
C ALA A 72 -4.88 -7.87 9.29
N GLU A 73 -5.11 -9.13 9.66
CA GLU A 73 -4.06 -10.14 9.88
C GLU A 73 -3.16 -10.37 8.66
N GLU A 74 -3.68 -10.14 7.46
CA GLU A 74 -2.94 -10.24 6.19
C GLU A 74 -1.94 -9.08 6.00
N LEU A 75 -2.07 -8.01 6.80
CA LEU A 75 -1.17 -6.86 6.75
C LEU A 75 0.15 -7.18 7.44
N GLU A 76 1.22 -6.87 6.73
CA GLU A 76 2.60 -7.13 7.10
C GLU A 76 3.29 -5.86 7.56
N HIS A 77 4.30 -6.01 8.41
CA HIS A 77 5.12 -4.88 8.82
C HIS A 77 5.99 -4.41 7.66
N ASN A 78 5.94 -3.10 7.35
CA ASN A 78 6.54 -2.49 6.16
C ASN A 78 5.98 -3.02 4.84
N GLY A 79 4.81 -3.66 4.88
CA GLY A 79 4.10 -4.08 3.66
C GLY A 79 3.58 -2.88 2.87
N GLU A 80 3.38 -3.11 1.58
CA GLU A 80 2.93 -2.13 0.60
C GLU A 80 1.52 -2.45 0.11
N TYR A 81 0.63 -1.47 0.24
CA TYR A 81 -0.79 -1.63 -0.04
C TYR A 81 -1.35 -0.44 -0.81
N VAL A 82 -2.48 -0.62 -1.46
CA VAL A 82 -3.16 0.34 -2.31
C VAL A 82 -4.57 0.54 -1.75
N ALA A 83 -4.85 1.76 -1.32
CA ALA A 83 -6.18 2.14 -0.87
C ALA A 83 -7.04 2.54 -2.08
N SER A 84 -8.16 1.85 -2.27
CA SER A 84 -9.13 2.11 -3.33
C SER A 84 -10.51 2.39 -2.76
N SER A 85 -11.24 3.29 -3.40
CA SER A 85 -12.67 3.50 -3.15
C SER A 85 -13.56 2.50 -3.89
N GLY A 86 -13.01 1.69 -4.81
CA GLY A 86 -13.78 0.82 -5.69
C GLY A 86 -12.90 -0.20 -6.42
N THR A 87 -12.82 -0.09 -7.75
CA THR A 87 -12.03 -0.99 -8.61
C THR A 87 -10.54 -0.74 -8.44
N PHE A 88 -9.74 -1.80 -8.38
CA PHE A 88 -8.29 -1.70 -8.39
C PHE A 88 -7.80 -1.26 -9.78
N THR A 89 -6.93 -0.26 -9.81
CA THR A 89 -6.28 0.24 -11.02
C THR A 89 -4.80 -0.11 -10.93
N PRO A 90 -4.27 -1.04 -11.71
CA PRO A 90 -2.84 -1.32 -11.69
C PRO A 90 -2.08 -0.12 -12.26
N VAL A 91 -1.20 0.48 -11.46
CA VAL A 91 -0.19 1.45 -11.92
C VAL A 91 1.15 1.06 -11.33
N ALA A 92 2.23 1.75 -11.74
CA ALA A 92 3.57 1.55 -11.20
C ALA A 92 3.70 2.12 -9.76
N TYR A 93 2.90 1.60 -8.83
CA TYR A 93 2.93 1.96 -7.42
C TYR A 93 4.34 1.77 -6.86
N GLY A 94 4.85 2.79 -6.17
CA GLY A 94 6.16 2.71 -5.52
C GLY A 94 7.36 2.79 -6.46
N GLN A 95 7.16 2.93 -7.79
CA GLN A 95 8.26 3.22 -8.70
C GLN A 95 8.50 4.73 -8.73
N PRO A 96 9.57 5.26 -8.10
CA PRO A 96 10.03 6.60 -8.43
C PRO A 96 10.36 6.56 -9.93
N GLY A 97 9.74 7.45 -10.70
CA GLY A 97 9.79 7.46 -12.15
C GLY A 97 11.15 6.97 -12.64
N VAL A 98 11.15 5.85 -13.35
CA VAL A 98 12.29 5.39 -14.12
C VAL A 98 12.58 6.51 -15.11
N ASN A 99 13.43 7.44 -14.70
CA ASN A 99 14.03 8.37 -15.62
C ASN A 99 14.78 7.50 -16.60
N ARG A 100 14.21 7.41 -17.80
CA ARG A 100 14.92 7.08 -19.03
C ARG A 100 16.27 7.78 -18.97
N LEU A 101 17.32 7.04 -18.66
CA LEU A 101 18.62 7.32 -19.25
C LEU A 101 18.52 6.85 -20.70
N GLY A 102 17.82 7.63 -21.52
CA GLY A 102 18.25 7.82 -22.88
C GLY A 102 19.51 8.68 -22.81
N GLN A 103 20.67 8.03 -22.79
CA GLN A 103 21.86 8.65 -23.36
C GLN A 103 22.00 8.10 -24.78
N SER A 104 21.46 8.88 -25.73
CA SER A 104 21.77 8.81 -27.14
C SER A 104 23.26 9.10 -27.36
N GLY A 105 23.93 8.39 -28.27
CA GLY A 105 25.16 8.90 -28.92
C GLY A 105 26.26 7.87 -29.21
N GLY A 106 26.24 7.33 -30.44
CA GLY A 106 27.40 7.13 -31.33
C GLY A 106 28.62 6.31 -30.88
N SER A 107 28.95 5.28 -31.65
CA SER A 107 30.10 5.37 -32.57
C SER A 107 30.08 4.23 -33.59
N LEU A 108 30.24 4.58 -34.86
CA LEU A 108 30.74 3.66 -35.88
C LEU A 108 32.05 3.03 -35.38
N ARG A 109 32.20 1.72 -35.55
CA ARG A 109 33.39 1.04 -36.07
C ARG A 109 32.98 -0.26 -36.73
#